data_AF-A0A497P9W5-F1
#
_entry.id   AF-A0A497P9W5-F1
#
_cell.length_a   1.000
_cell.length_b   1.000
_cell.length_c   1.000
_cell.angle_alpha   90.00
_cell.angle_beta   90.00
_cell.angle_gamma   90.00
#
_symmetry.space_group_name_H-M   'P 1'
#
loop_
_entity.id
_entity.type
_entity.pdbx_description
1 polymer ?
#
loop_
_entity_poly.entity_id
_entity_poly.type
_entity_poly.pdbx_seq_one_letter_code
_entity_poly.pdbx_strand_id
1 'polypeptide(L)'
;DSRLRGGKRMNVQEIVTKHTLTHYGNLVRAGEPQFDSRRKLWIVELFSDYPIVIQDDLESKRKLYFMKIKPLGFLVFNEQMRLNRDLTTTREKVVSRLSEYLDQWRSYAERLLMAASSDRIARLPEVATALNPVYEILLALYEDGQARLSDFISSRSSKREMKIRQYFALLGEMGFLRSYEDGFAPGNAFTSILETTSSFDDLTLAVFSEILKHRYSYLRNVVSLGNLERIVRIANIVYYDEIHTQAAIPRSRETLRSQFQLEYGTTISLNSIRTNLYKLHRVDVVRRTKNLYHGVGSVRKKMLELESQIPSPDKVWSIPQVWTEDT
;
A
#
# COMPACT_ATOMS: atom_id res chain seq x y z
N ASP A 1 31.47 -51.22 -33.39
CA ASP A 1 30.45 -50.16 -33.58
C ASP A 1 29.77 -49.80 -32.26
N SER A 2 30.52 -49.27 -31.30
CA SER A 2 30.01 -48.96 -29.95
C SER A 2 30.64 -47.67 -29.41
N ARG A 3 30.49 -46.59 -30.19
CA ARG A 3 30.65 -45.23 -29.67
C ARG A 3 29.39 -44.89 -28.88
N LEU A 4 29.37 -45.31 -27.62
CA LEU A 4 28.43 -44.77 -26.63
C LEU A 4 28.66 -43.26 -26.57
N ARG A 5 27.72 -42.55 -27.18
CA ARG A 5 27.58 -41.10 -27.12
C ARG A 5 27.72 -40.71 -25.66
N GLY A 6 28.75 -39.93 -25.35
CA GLY A 6 28.83 -39.15 -24.11
C GLY A 6 27.69 -38.15 -24.13
N GLY A 7 26.49 -38.62 -23.83
CA GLY A 7 25.32 -37.79 -23.61
C GLY A 7 25.64 -36.95 -22.40
N LYS A 8 26.02 -35.68 -22.64
CA LYS A 8 26.21 -34.67 -21.61
C LYS A 8 24.96 -34.73 -20.73
N ARG A 9 25.09 -35.25 -19.50
CA ARG A 9 23.99 -35.27 -18.52
C ARG A 9 23.57 -33.82 -18.39
N MET A 10 22.44 -33.51 -19.00
CA MET A 10 21.96 -32.14 -19.09
C MET A 10 21.54 -31.76 -17.66
N ASN A 11 22.23 -30.77 -17.10
CA ASN A 11 21.98 -30.35 -15.74
C ASN A 11 20.56 -29.78 -15.66
N VAL A 12 19.72 -30.34 -14.78
CA VAL A 12 18.32 -29.88 -14.56
C VAL A 12 18.29 -28.38 -14.32
N GLN A 13 19.27 -27.85 -13.57
CA GLN A 13 19.41 -26.42 -13.31
C GLN A 13 19.60 -25.59 -14.59
N GLU A 14 20.38 -26.07 -15.56
CA GLU A 14 20.64 -25.37 -16.82
C GLU A 14 19.37 -25.31 -17.68
N ILE A 15 18.62 -26.41 -17.75
CA ILE A 15 17.35 -26.48 -18.50
C ILE A 15 16.35 -25.50 -17.90
N VAL A 16 16.19 -25.54 -16.58
CA VAL A 16 15.29 -24.66 -15.83
C VAL A 16 15.69 -23.21 -16.03
N THR A 17 16.96 -22.85 -15.81
CA THR A 17 17.46 -21.47 -15.95
C THR A 17 17.25 -20.93 -17.36
N LYS A 18 17.57 -21.74 -18.38
CA LYS A 18 17.36 -21.37 -19.78
C LYS A 18 15.87 -21.15 -20.06
N HIS A 19 15.00 -22.05 -19.60
CA HIS A 19 13.56 -21.93 -19.79
C HIS A 19 13.01 -20.68 -19.11
N THR A 20 13.38 -20.42 -17.85
CA THR A 20 12.96 -19.23 -17.12
C THR A 20 13.34 -17.95 -17.85
N LEU A 21 14.60 -17.83 -18.27
CA LEU A 21 15.08 -16.64 -18.97
C LEU A 21 14.38 -16.42 -20.31
N THR A 22 14.20 -17.49 -21.11
CA THR A 22 13.56 -17.40 -22.43
C THR A 22 12.06 -17.14 -22.34
N HIS A 23 11.36 -17.71 -21.35
CA HIS A 23 9.90 -17.63 -21.28
C HIS A 23 9.38 -16.49 -20.40
N TYR A 24 10.01 -16.24 -19.25
CA TYR A 24 9.55 -15.25 -18.27
C TYR A 24 10.36 -13.94 -18.33
N GLY A 25 11.58 -13.98 -18.85
CA GLY A 25 12.47 -12.83 -18.95
C GLY A 25 13.48 -12.74 -17.81
N ASN A 26 14.15 -11.60 -17.69
CA ASN A 26 15.28 -11.37 -16.79
C ASN A 26 14.88 -10.98 -15.35
N LEU A 27 13.63 -10.58 -15.12
CA LEU A 27 13.13 -10.21 -13.79
C LEU A 27 12.64 -11.40 -12.97
N VAL A 28 12.48 -12.57 -13.60
CA VAL A 28 12.04 -13.80 -12.93
C VAL A 28 13.21 -14.76 -12.84
N ARG A 29 13.40 -15.33 -11.66
CA ARG A 29 14.43 -16.31 -11.35
C ARG A 29 13.77 -17.62 -10.92
N ALA A 30 14.47 -18.71 -11.18
CA ALA A 30 14.11 -20.03 -10.70
C ALA A 30 14.93 -20.37 -9.44
N GLY A 31 14.27 -21.03 -8.49
CA GLY A 31 14.91 -21.63 -7.33
C GLY A 31 15.63 -22.93 -7.65
N GLU A 32 15.98 -23.64 -6.59
CA GLU A 32 16.57 -24.97 -6.71
C GLU A 32 15.48 -25.98 -7.08
N PRO A 33 15.68 -26.79 -8.13
CA PRO A 33 14.76 -27.86 -8.50
C PRO A 33 14.67 -28.93 -7.42
N GLN A 34 13.45 -29.20 -6.97
CA GLN A 34 13.15 -30.26 -6.01
C GLN A 34 12.46 -31.41 -6.74
N PHE A 35 12.95 -32.63 -6.57
CA PHE A 35 12.34 -33.82 -7.18
C PHE A 35 11.33 -34.45 -6.22
N ASP A 36 10.07 -34.48 -6.63
CA ASP A 36 9.02 -35.27 -5.98
C ASP A 36 9.09 -36.70 -6.53
N SER A 37 9.60 -37.62 -5.71
CA SER A 37 9.76 -39.03 -6.08
C SER A 37 8.43 -39.78 -6.21
N ARG A 38 7.38 -39.36 -5.51
CA ARG A 38 6.06 -39.99 -5.55
C ARG A 38 5.39 -39.71 -6.89
N ARG A 39 5.44 -38.45 -7.32
CA ARG A 39 4.81 -37.99 -8.58
C ARG A 39 5.75 -38.05 -9.77
N LYS A 40 7.05 -38.29 -9.54
CA LYS A 40 8.12 -38.27 -10.54
C LYS A 40 8.20 -36.94 -11.30
N LEU A 41 8.12 -35.84 -10.55
CA LEU A 41 8.13 -34.48 -11.07
C LEU A 41 9.29 -33.68 -10.47
N TRP A 42 9.91 -32.82 -11.27
CA TRP A 42 10.76 -31.73 -10.81
C TRP A 42 9.92 -30.48 -10.64
N ILE A 43 9.90 -29.92 -9.43
CA ILE A 43 9.19 -28.70 -9.08
C ILE A 43 10.22 -27.62 -8.82
N VAL A 44 10.01 -26.45 -9.40
CA VAL A 44 10.90 -25.30 -9.20
C VAL A 44 10.09 -24.07 -8.89
N GLU A 45 10.37 -23.42 -7.77
CA GLU A 45 9.75 -22.15 -7.42
C GLU A 45 10.27 -21.02 -8.32
N LEU A 46 9.35 -20.13 -8.71
CA LEU A 46 9.67 -18.89 -9.39
C LEU A 46 9.65 -17.73 -8.39
N PHE A 47 10.60 -16.81 -8.50
CA PHE A 47 10.67 -15.60 -7.69
C PHE A 47 11.26 -14.42 -8.46
N SER A 48 11.24 -13.23 -7.88
CA SER A 48 11.88 -12.04 -8.46
C SER A 48 12.78 -11.35 -7.45
N ASP A 49 13.94 -10.89 -7.92
CA ASP A 49 14.72 -9.86 -7.24
C ASP A 49 14.42 -8.55 -7.98
N TYR A 50 13.31 -7.90 -7.59
CA TYR A 50 12.77 -6.76 -8.33
C TYR A 50 13.64 -5.52 -8.10
N PRO A 51 14.19 -4.90 -9.17
CA PRO A 51 15.08 -3.77 -9.03
C PRO A 51 14.31 -2.49 -8.70
N ILE A 52 14.75 -1.78 -7.65
CA ILE A 52 14.27 -0.46 -7.27
C ILE A 52 15.42 0.51 -7.48
N VAL A 53 15.23 1.45 -8.42
CA VAL A 53 16.23 2.47 -8.73
C VAL A 53 15.87 3.75 -8.00
N ILE A 54 16.72 4.13 -7.05
CA ILE A 54 16.52 5.29 -6.20
C ILE A 54 17.47 6.39 -6.66
N GLN A 55 16.91 7.54 -7.04
CA GLN A 55 17.68 8.72 -7.44
C GLN A 55 17.81 9.71 -6.28
N ASP A 56 19.04 10.04 -5.91
CA ASP A 56 19.38 11.09 -4.95
C ASP A 56 19.87 12.32 -5.73
N ASP A 57 19.05 13.37 -5.76
CA ASP A 57 19.32 14.58 -6.53
C ASP A 57 20.30 15.52 -5.82
N LEU A 58 20.58 15.32 -4.53
CA LEU A 58 21.60 16.09 -3.81
C LEU A 58 23.00 15.60 -4.19
N GLU A 59 23.20 14.29 -4.19
CA GLU A 59 24.47 13.67 -4.55
C GLU A 59 24.63 13.41 -6.05
N SER A 60 23.56 13.59 -6.83
CA SER A 60 23.49 13.18 -8.25
C SER A 60 23.85 11.70 -8.45
N LYS A 61 23.45 10.85 -7.50
CA LYS A 61 23.74 9.41 -7.51
C LYS A 61 22.46 8.60 -7.70
N ARG A 62 22.61 7.43 -8.32
CA ARG A 62 21.57 6.39 -8.37
C ARG A 62 22.01 5.21 -7.53
N LYS A 63 21.12 4.75 -6.67
CA LYS A 63 21.31 3.53 -5.87
C LYS A 63 20.35 2.46 -6.37
N LEU A 64 20.84 1.23 -6.48
CA LEU A 64 20.07 0.08 -6.92
C LEU A 64 19.80 -0.82 -5.71
N TYR A 65 18.52 -1.06 -5.44
CA TYR A 65 18.05 -1.99 -4.42
C TYR A 65 17.30 -3.14 -5.07
N PHE A 66 17.27 -4.28 -4.40
CA PHE A 66 16.55 -5.46 -4.88
C PHE A 66 15.54 -5.90 -3.83
N MET A 67 14.26 -5.82 -4.18
CA MET A 67 13.15 -6.34 -3.38
C MET A 67 12.97 -7.82 -3.72
N LYS A 68 13.10 -8.69 -2.72
CA LYS A 68 12.92 -10.14 -2.90
C LYS A 68 11.45 -10.50 -2.84
N ILE A 69 10.91 -11.05 -3.93
CA ILE A 69 9.50 -11.37 -4.09
C ILE A 69 9.35 -12.88 -4.20
N LYS A 70 8.83 -13.53 -3.15
CA LYS A 70 8.75 -14.99 -3.07
C LYS A 70 7.44 -15.46 -2.43
N PRO A 71 6.80 -16.51 -2.96
CA PRO A 71 6.94 -17.11 -4.31
C PRO A 71 6.02 -16.43 -5.36
N LEU A 72 6.36 -16.52 -6.66
CA LEU A 72 5.54 -16.02 -7.78
C LEU A 72 4.82 -17.14 -8.55
N GLY A 73 5.25 -18.38 -8.41
CA GLY A 73 4.70 -19.51 -9.16
C GLY A 73 5.65 -20.70 -9.16
N PHE A 74 5.36 -21.65 -10.04
CA PHE A 74 6.14 -22.88 -10.15
C PHE A 74 6.36 -23.26 -11.61
N LEU A 75 7.53 -23.82 -11.90
CA LEU A 75 7.80 -24.63 -13.09
C LEU A 75 7.73 -26.09 -12.70
N VAL A 76 7.07 -26.90 -13.54
CA VAL A 76 6.96 -28.33 -13.31
C VAL A 76 7.45 -29.07 -14.54
N PHE A 77 8.43 -29.94 -14.35
CA PHE A 77 8.94 -30.85 -15.37
C PHE A 77 8.71 -32.29 -14.95
N ASN A 78 8.51 -33.19 -15.90
CA ASN A 78 8.50 -34.63 -15.61
C ASN A 78 9.94 -35.19 -15.49
N GLU A 79 10.07 -36.48 -15.16
CA GLU A 79 11.35 -37.19 -15.07
C GLU A 79 12.20 -37.09 -16.36
N GLN A 80 11.58 -36.91 -17.52
CA GLN A 80 12.25 -36.73 -18.82
C GLN A 80 12.51 -35.26 -19.17
N MET A 81 12.40 -34.33 -18.20
CA MET A 81 12.61 -32.89 -18.38
C MET A 81 11.67 -32.23 -19.41
N ARG A 82 10.49 -32.82 -19.63
CA ARG A 82 9.42 -32.19 -20.42
C ARG A 82 8.57 -31.34 -19.50
N LEU A 83 8.32 -30.10 -19.92
CA LEU A 83 7.49 -29.15 -19.16
C LEU A 83 6.05 -29.68 -19.08
N ASN A 84 5.53 -29.82 -17.86
CA ASN A 84 4.12 -30.05 -17.60
C ASN A 84 3.41 -28.70 -17.60
N ARG A 85 2.70 -28.39 -18.69
CA ARG A 85 2.06 -27.08 -18.91
C ARG A 85 0.88 -26.84 -17.97
N ASP A 86 0.19 -27.89 -17.56
CA ASP A 86 -1.03 -27.77 -16.74
C ASP A 86 -0.71 -27.38 -15.30
N LEU A 87 0.47 -27.79 -14.81
CA LEU A 87 0.95 -27.49 -13.46
C LEU A 87 1.88 -26.28 -13.41
N THR A 88 2.44 -25.89 -14.54
CA THR A 88 3.36 -24.75 -14.63
C THR A 88 2.58 -23.44 -14.61
N THR A 89 3.01 -22.50 -13.77
CA THR A 89 2.43 -21.15 -13.73
C THR A 89 2.81 -20.40 -15.01
N THR A 90 1.82 -19.95 -15.78
CA THR A 90 2.07 -19.20 -17.03
C THR A 90 2.77 -17.86 -16.78
N ARG A 91 3.41 -17.31 -17.83
CA ARG A 91 4.06 -15.99 -17.76
C ARG A 91 3.09 -14.90 -17.33
N GLU A 92 1.88 -14.88 -17.89
CA GLU A 92 0.86 -13.87 -17.63
C GLU A 92 0.46 -13.89 -16.15
N LYS A 93 0.34 -15.09 -15.56
CA LYS A 93 0.03 -15.25 -14.14
C LYS A 93 1.18 -14.82 -13.23
N VAL A 94 2.43 -15.07 -13.63
CA VAL A 94 3.62 -14.54 -12.92
C VAL A 94 3.66 -13.01 -12.97
N VAL A 95 3.39 -12.40 -14.13
CA VAL A 95 3.35 -10.93 -14.27
C VAL A 95 2.21 -10.32 -13.44
N SER A 96 1.01 -10.92 -13.46
CA SER A 96 -0.11 -10.47 -12.62
C SER A 96 0.25 -10.49 -11.13
N ARG A 97 0.80 -11.62 -10.66
CA ARG A 97 1.24 -11.79 -9.26
C ARG A 97 2.33 -10.80 -8.87
N LEU A 98 3.29 -10.54 -9.76
CA LEU A 98 4.31 -9.53 -9.52
C LEU A 98 3.69 -8.14 -9.35
N SER A 99 2.79 -7.74 -10.25
CA SER A 99 2.08 -6.46 -10.17
C SER A 99 1.24 -6.34 -8.90
N GLU A 100 0.48 -7.40 -8.56
CA GLU A 100 -0.32 -7.47 -7.33
C GLU A 100 0.54 -7.29 -6.08
N TYR A 101 1.71 -7.94 -6.03
CA TYR A 101 2.63 -7.83 -4.92
C TYR A 101 3.21 -6.40 -4.80
N LEU A 102 3.57 -5.76 -5.93
CA LEU A 102 4.04 -4.37 -5.93
C LEU A 102 2.93 -3.40 -5.47
N ASP A 103 1.68 -3.61 -5.89
CA ASP A 103 0.54 -2.82 -5.45
C ASP A 103 0.24 -3.00 -3.95
N GLN A 104 0.46 -4.20 -3.41
CA GLN A 104 0.40 -4.47 -1.98
C GLN A 104 1.49 -3.72 -1.21
N TRP A 105 2.73 -3.70 -1.71
CA TRP A 105 3.82 -2.91 -1.11
C TRP A 105 3.53 -1.42 -1.14
N ARG A 106 3.02 -0.90 -2.25
CA ARG A 106 2.62 0.51 -2.34
C ARG A 106 1.51 0.84 -1.35
N SER A 107 0.50 -0.01 -1.25
CA SER A 107 -0.60 0.15 -0.29
C SER A 107 -0.13 0.01 1.16
N TYR A 108 0.84 -0.86 1.41
CA TYR A 108 1.48 -1.02 2.72
C TYR A 108 2.23 0.25 3.13
N ALA A 109 3.05 0.82 2.25
CA ALA A 109 3.76 2.07 2.47
C ALA A 109 2.79 3.24 2.74
N GLU A 110 1.68 3.33 1.99
CA GLU A 110 0.63 4.33 2.26
C GLU A 110 0.03 4.15 3.67
N ARG A 111 -0.26 2.93 4.10
CA ARG A 111 -0.79 2.67 5.45
C ARG A 111 0.21 3.06 6.55
N LEU A 112 1.48 2.69 6.40
CA LEU A 112 2.53 3.09 7.34
C LEU A 112 2.62 4.61 7.44
N LEU A 113 2.64 5.29 6.29
CA LEU A 113 2.71 6.74 6.23
C LEU A 113 1.51 7.38 6.91
N MET A 114 0.30 6.92 6.60
CA MET A 114 -0.92 7.44 7.20
C MET A 114 -0.96 7.22 8.71
N ALA A 115 -0.54 6.06 9.18
CA ALA A 115 -0.47 5.77 10.61
C ALA A 115 0.62 6.59 11.33
N ALA A 116 1.73 6.90 10.65
CA ALA A 116 2.82 7.69 11.20
C ALA A 116 2.60 9.21 11.15
N SER A 117 1.70 9.69 10.29
CA SER A 117 1.52 11.11 10.02
C SER A 117 0.07 11.61 10.05
N SER A 118 -0.86 10.79 10.55
CA SER A 118 -2.29 11.11 10.66
C SER A 118 -2.55 12.48 11.26
N ASP A 119 -1.91 12.80 12.39
CA ASP A 119 -2.13 14.03 13.16
C ASP A 119 -1.69 15.28 12.39
N ARG A 120 -0.74 15.09 11.47
CA ARG A 120 -0.21 16.14 10.61
C ARG A 120 -1.09 16.31 9.39
N ILE A 121 -1.44 15.20 8.73
CA ILE A 121 -2.30 15.20 7.54
C ILE A 121 -3.71 15.70 7.88
N ALA A 122 -4.24 15.38 9.06
CA ALA A 122 -5.57 15.81 9.50
C ALA A 122 -5.75 17.34 9.52
N ARG A 123 -4.66 18.11 9.63
CA ARG A 123 -4.65 19.58 9.61
C ARG A 123 -4.78 20.18 8.21
N LEU A 124 -4.77 19.35 7.16
CA LEU A 124 -4.92 19.83 5.79
C LEU A 124 -6.37 20.23 5.51
N PRO A 125 -6.61 21.39 4.85
CA PRO A 125 -7.96 21.80 4.45
C PRO A 125 -8.70 20.77 3.59
N GLU A 126 -7.97 19.96 2.81
CA GLU A 126 -8.53 18.88 2.02
C GLU A 126 -9.14 17.78 2.87
N VAL A 127 -8.57 17.50 4.06
CA VAL A 127 -9.13 16.52 4.99
C VAL A 127 -10.43 17.07 5.56
N ALA A 128 -10.44 18.32 6.04
CA ALA A 128 -11.65 18.96 6.53
C ALA A 128 -12.77 18.98 5.48
N THR A 129 -12.44 19.32 4.23
CA THR A 129 -13.39 19.28 3.12
C THR A 129 -13.91 17.86 2.85
N ALA A 130 -13.01 16.87 2.87
CA ALA A 130 -13.34 15.49 2.57
C ALA A 130 -14.11 14.78 3.70
N LEU A 131 -13.91 15.21 4.95
CA LEU A 131 -14.54 14.70 6.15
C LEU A 131 -15.60 15.65 6.72
N ASN A 132 -16.07 16.64 5.94
CA ASN A 132 -17.14 17.54 6.37
C ASN A 132 -18.40 16.81 6.87
N PRO A 133 -18.84 15.68 6.26
CA PRO A 133 -19.95 14.92 6.84
C PRO A 133 -19.66 14.36 8.24
N VAL A 134 -18.41 13.97 8.52
CA VAL A 134 -18.01 13.55 9.87
C VAL A 134 -18.06 14.75 10.82
N TYR A 135 -17.55 15.91 10.39
CA TYR A 135 -17.63 17.15 11.17
C TYR A 135 -19.07 17.49 11.57
N GLU A 136 -20.01 17.48 10.62
CA GLU A 136 -21.43 17.76 10.88
C GLU A 136 -22.02 16.78 11.91
N ILE A 137 -21.66 15.49 11.84
CA ILE A 137 -22.09 14.47 12.81
C ILE A 137 -21.49 14.74 14.20
N LEU A 138 -20.19 15.04 14.28
CA LEU A 138 -19.52 15.33 15.54
C LEU A 138 -20.09 16.58 16.21
N LEU A 139 -20.46 17.60 15.43
CA LEU A 139 -21.05 18.83 15.95
C LEU A 139 -22.41 18.56 16.59
N ALA A 140 -23.26 17.75 15.94
CA ALA A 140 -24.55 17.35 16.52
C ALA A 140 -24.38 16.56 17.82
N LEU A 141 -23.40 15.65 17.89
CA LEU A 141 -23.09 14.94 19.14
C LEU A 141 -22.61 15.88 20.24
N TYR A 142 -21.81 16.89 19.88
CA TYR A 142 -21.21 17.82 20.83
C TYR A 142 -22.22 18.83 21.39
N GLU A 143 -23.06 19.42 20.53
CA GLU A 143 -24.05 20.43 20.92
C GLU A 143 -25.38 19.82 21.39
N ASP A 144 -25.91 18.84 20.65
CA ASP A 144 -27.25 18.29 20.87
C ASP A 144 -27.24 16.99 21.70
N GLY A 145 -26.05 16.43 21.95
CA GLY A 145 -25.89 15.14 22.65
C GLY A 145 -26.34 13.92 21.85
N GLN A 146 -26.82 14.09 20.62
CA GLN A 146 -27.29 13.03 19.72
C GLN A 146 -27.18 13.46 18.26
N ALA A 147 -27.05 12.49 17.36
CA ALA A 147 -27.09 12.69 15.92
C ALA A 147 -28.13 11.75 15.30
N ARG A 148 -29.13 12.29 14.59
CA ARG A 148 -30.14 11.48 13.91
C ARG A 148 -29.87 11.45 12.42
N LEU A 149 -29.92 10.26 11.84
CA LEU A 149 -29.60 10.06 10.43
C LEU A 149 -30.53 10.87 9.50
N SER A 150 -31.79 11.07 9.90
CA SER A 150 -32.79 11.89 9.19
C SER A 150 -32.31 13.32 8.90
N ASP A 151 -31.56 13.89 9.83
CA ASP A 151 -31.18 15.31 9.82
C ASP A 151 -30.13 15.58 8.72
N PHE A 152 -29.41 14.54 8.30
CA PHE A 152 -28.37 14.61 7.29
C PHE A 152 -28.84 14.21 5.88
N ILE A 153 -30.00 13.54 5.76
CA ILE A 153 -30.47 12.93 4.51
C ILE A 153 -31.55 13.76 3.79
N SER A 154 -32.30 14.60 4.51
CA SER A 154 -33.46 15.29 3.95
C SER A 154 -33.14 16.04 2.63
N SER A 155 -33.89 15.73 1.56
CA SER A 155 -33.81 16.32 0.20
C SER A 155 -32.56 16.04 -0.66
N ARG A 156 -31.70 15.10 -0.29
CA ARG A 156 -30.42 14.84 -0.98
C ARG A 156 -30.51 13.72 -2.02
N SER A 157 -29.56 13.71 -2.97
CA SER A 157 -29.44 12.61 -3.95
C SER A 157 -29.09 11.27 -3.27
N SER A 158 -29.58 10.16 -3.84
CA SER A 158 -29.34 8.80 -3.31
C SER A 158 -27.86 8.48 -3.08
N LYS A 159 -26.97 9.00 -3.95
CA LYS A 159 -25.51 8.86 -3.78
C LYS A 159 -24.98 9.54 -2.52
N ARG A 160 -25.47 10.74 -2.20
CA ARG A 160 -25.05 11.47 -0.99
C ARG A 160 -25.60 10.80 0.26
N GLU A 161 -26.84 10.33 0.22
CA GLU A 161 -27.44 9.55 1.30
C GLU A 161 -26.60 8.30 1.63
N MET A 162 -26.26 7.49 0.61
CA MET A 162 -25.43 6.30 0.79
C MET A 162 -24.07 6.67 1.43
N LYS A 163 -23.45 7.76 1.00
CA LYS A 163 -22.18 8.22 1.55
C LYS A 163 -22.30 8.64 3.02
N ILE A 164 -23.39 9.29 3.41
CA ILE A 164 -23.65 9.66 4.81
C ILE A 164 -23.84 8.40 5.66
N ARG A 165 -24.62 7.42 5.18
CA ARG A 165 -24.77 6.12 5.87
C ARG A 165 -23.43 5.42 6.07
N GLN A 166 -22.53 5.48 5.09
CA GLN A 166 -21.17 4.96 5.21
C GLN A 166 -20.36 5.67 6.31
N TYR A 167 -20.50 6.99 6.49
CA TYR A 167 -19.84 7.70 7.59
C TYR A 167 -20.43 7.33 8.96
N PHE A 168 -21.75 7.21 9.09
CA PHE A 168 -22.36 6.72 10.34
C PHE A 168 -21.88 5.30 10.69
N ALA A 169 -21.86 4.38 9.72
CA ALA A 169 -21.35 3.03 9.91
C ALA A 169 -19.87 3.05 10.34
N LEU A 170 -19.04 3.81 9.64
CA LEU A 170 -17.62 3.99 9.97
C LEU A 170 -17.42 4.51 11.40
N LEU A 171 -18.13 5.56 11.81
CA LEU A 171 -18.00 6.14 13.13
C LEU A 171 -18.54 5.20 14.23
N GLY A 172 -19.59 4.43 13.93
CA GLY A 172 -20.09 3.37 14.81
C GLY A 172 -19.09 2.24 15.02
N GLU A 173 -18.50 1.72 13.94
CA GLU A 173 -17.45 0.68 14.00
C GLU A 173 -16.20 1.13 14.78
N MET A 174 -15.89 2.43 14.72
CA MET A 174 -14.79 3.03 15.47
C MET A 174 -15.17 3.37 16.93
N GLY A 175 -16.42 3.14 17.33
CA GLY A 175 -16.89 3.41 18.70
C GLY A 175 -17.08 4.90 19.02
N PHE A 176 -17.12 5.77 18.02
CA PHE A 176 -17.47 7.19 18.18
C PHE A 176 -18.98 7.39 18.31
N LEU A 177 -19.77 6.50 17.70
CA LEU A 177 -21.23 6.46 17.80
C LEU A 177 -21.69 5.18 18.49
N ARG A 178 -22.78 5.27 19.24
CA ARG A 178 -23.58 4.12 19.68
C ARG A 178 -25.03 4.33 19.30
N SER A 179 -25.73 3.30 18.85
CA SER A 179 -27.16 3.38 18.59
C SER A 179 -27.92 3.67 19.88
N TYR A 180 -28.82 4.64 19.83
CA TYR A 180 -29.64 5.05 20.97
C TYR A 180 -31.00 5.55 20.46
N GLU A 181 -32.09 4.90 20.87
CA GLU A 181 -33.44 5.19 20.40
C GLU A 181 -33.50 5.31 18.86
N ASP A 182 -34.00 6.44 18.34
CA ASP A 182 -34.16 6.73 16.91
C ASP A 182 -32.91 7.41 16.29
N GLY A 183 -31.77 7.37 16.96
CA GLY A 183 -30.55 8.04 16.52
C GLY A 183 -29.27 7.42 17.06
N PHE A 184 -28.25 8.27 17.20
CA PHE A 184 -26.94 7.90 17.69
C PHE A 184 -26.53 8.83 18.82
N ALA A 185 -26.01 8.26 19.89
CA ALA A 185 -25.40 9.00 21.00
C ALA A 185 -23.87 8.89 20.95
N PRO A 186 -23.14 9.73 21.71
CA PRO A 186 -21.70 9.59 21.89
C PRO A 186 -21.30 8.18 22.34
N GLY A 187 -20.37 7.57 21.60
CA GLY A 187 -19.72 6.32 21.97
C GLY A 187 -18.48 6.52 22.85
N ASN A 188 -17.94 5.44 23.41
CA ASN A 188 -16.83 5.50 24.35
C ASN A 188 -15.57 6.18 23.78
N ALA A 189 -15.27 5.97 22.49
CA ALA A 189 -14.11 6.60 21.86
C ALA A 189 -14.29 8.11 21.73
N PHE A 190 -15.53 8.58 21.47
CA PHE A 190 -15.84 10.00 21.41
C PHE A 190 -15.67 10.65 22.79
N THR A 191 -16.26 10.05 23.83
CA THR A 191 -16.16 10.57 25.20
C THR A 191 -14.71 10.64 25.68
N SER A 192 -13.90 9.61 25.41
CA SER A 192 -12.48 9.57 25.79
C SER A 192 -11.66 10.70 25.15
N ILE A 193 -11.91 11.01 23.87
CA ILE A 193 -11.24 12.14 23.21
C ILE A 193 -11.78 13.47 23.74
N LEU A 194 -13.09 13.57 23.96
CA LEU A 194 -13.72 14.78 24.50
C LEU A 194 -13.14 15.15 25.88
N GLU A 195 -12.92 14.18 26.77
CA GLU A 195 -12.33 14.39 28.10
C GLU A 195 -10.87 14.91 28.06
N THR A 196 -10.16 14.70 26.94
CA THR A 196 -8.75 15.07 26.80
C THR A 196 -8.52 16.27 25.89
N THR A 197 -9.58 16.84 25.32
CA THR A 197 -9.51 17.97 24.39
C THR A 197 -10.10 19.23 25.01
N SER A 198 -9.59 20.40 24.60
CA SER A 198 -10.00 21.70 25.19
C SER A 198 -11.01 22.45 24.33
N SER A 199 -11.20 22.03 23.08
CA SER A 199 -12.08 22.69 22.13
C SER A 199 -12.69 21.69 21.14
N PHE A 200 -13.78 22.07 20.50
CA PHE A 200 -14.41 21.28 19.44
C PHE A 200 -13.48 21.08 18.23
N ASP A 201 -12.61 22.06 17.94
CA ASP A 201 -11.61 21.95 16.88
C ASP A 201 -10.55 20.88 17.21
N ASP A 202 -10.10 20.82 18.47
CA ASP A 202 -9.16 19.79 18.95
C ASP A 202 -9.80 18.40 18.90
N LEU A 203 -11.05 18.27 19.32
CA LEU A 203 -11.85 17.04 19.20
C LEU A 203 -11.94 16.59 17.75
N THR A 204 -12.33 17.49 16.85
CA THR A 204 -12.45 17.22 15.41
C THR A 204 -11.12 16.75 14.84
N LEU A 205 -10.03 17.46 15.15
CA LEU A 205 -8.70 17.11 14.66
C LEU A 205 -8.26 15.73 15.16
N ALA A 206 -8.51 15.43 16.43
CA ALA A 206 -8.19 14.12 17.01
C ALA A 206 -9.00 12.99 16.36
N VAL A 207 -10.31 13.18 16.17
CA VAL A 207 -11.16 12.19 15.49
C VAL A 207 -10.73 11.98 14.03
N PHE A 208 -10.46 13.05 13.29
CA PHE A 208 -9.96 12.95 11.91
C PHE A 208 -8.64 12.19 11.85
N SER A 209 -7.74 12.45 12.79
CA SER A 209 -6.45 11.76 12.88
C SER A 209 -6.65 10.26 13.10
N GLU A 210 -7.52 9.87 14.04
CA GLU A 210 -7.83 8.46 14.30
C GLU A 210 -8.48 7.77 13.09
N ILE A 211 -9.41 8.44 12.39
CA ILE A 211 -10.01 7.90 11.15
C ILE A 211 -8.92 7.70 10.08
N LEU A 212 -8.06 8.68 9.85
CA LEU A 212 -6.99 8.58 8.86
C LEU A 212 -6.01 7.46 9.19
N LYS A 213 -5.63 7.34 10.46
CA LYS A 213 -4.69 6.33 10.96
C LYS A 213 -5.21 4.91 10.79
N HIS A 214 -6.49 4.67 11.09
CA HIS A 214 -7.05 3.31 11.17
C HIS A 214 -7.95 2.92 9.99
N ARG A 215 -8.43 3.89 9.21
CA ARG A 215 -9.47 3.68 8.19
C ARG A 215 -9.16 4.37 6.86
N TYR A 216 -7.93 4.82 6.62
CA TYR A 216 -7.55 5.42 5.32
C TYR A 216 -7.88 4.51 4.11
N SER A 217 -7.64 3.20 4.19
CA SER A 217 -7.98 2.28 3.09
C SER A 217 -9.48 2.25 2.80
N TYR A 218 -10.33 2.33 3.83
CA TYR A 218 -11.78 2.45 3.67
C TYR A 218 -12.16 3.80 3.03
N LEU A 219 -11.58 4.90 3.50
CA LEU A 219 -11.80 6.23 2.93
C LEU A 219 -11.41 6.31 1.44
N ARG A 220 -10.31 5.66 1.07
CA ARG A 220 -9.82 5.58 -0.31
C ARG A 220 -10.76 4.73 -1.18
N ASN A 221 -11.04 3.50 -0.76
CA ASN A 221 -11.70 2.50 -1.61
C ASN A 221 -13.23 2.60 -1.63
N VAL A 222 -13.85 3.07 -0.54
CA VAL A 222 -15.32 3.09 -0.38
C VAL A 222 -15.85 4.52 -0.51
N VAL A 223 -15.27 5.46 0.23
CA VAL A 223 -15.74 6.85 0.30
C VAL A 223 -15.24 7.70 -0.88
N SER A 224 -14.18 7.24 -1.57
CA SER A 224 -13.60 7.84 -2.77
C SER A 224 -13.17 9.31 -2.60
N LEU A 225 -12.16 9.55 -1.76
CA LEU A 225 -11.64 10.89 -1.46
C LEU A 225 -10.49 11.31 -2.40
N GLY A 226 -10.80 11.57 -3.68
CA GLY A 226 -9.77 11.74 -4.73
C GLY A 226 -8.69 12.80 -4.48
N ASN A 227 -9.01 13.93 -3.83
CA ASN A 227 -8.00 14.95 -3.49
C ASN A 227 -7.08 14.50 -2.36
N LEU A 228 -7.63 13.88 -1.32
CA LEU A 228 -6.85 13.32 -0.20
C LEU A 228 -5.95 12.20 -0.71
N GLU A 229 -6.51 11.28 -1.50
CA GLU A 229 -5.76 10.19 -2.13
C GLU A 229 -4.56 10.73 -2.91
N ARG A 230 -4.73 11.77 -3.72
CA ARG A 230 -3.62 12.40 -4.44
C ARG A 230 -2.53 12.94 -3.51
N ILE A 231 -2.90 13.62 -2.43
CA ILE A 231 -1.94 14.15 -1.44
C ILE A 231 -1.16 13.01 -0.79
N VAL A 232 -1.84 11.95 -0.36
CA VAL A 232 -1.22 10.79 0.28
C VAL A 232 -0.29 10.08 -0.68
N ARG A 233 -0.67 9.89 -1.95
CA ARG A 233 0.19 9.31 -2.99
C ARG A 233 1.46 10.12 -3.22
N ILE A 234 1.36 11.45 -3.23
CA ILE A 234 2.52 12.34 -3.38
C ILE A 234 3.43 12.28 -2.14
N ALA A 235 2.86 12.17 -0.95
CA ALA A 235 3.66 11.93 0.25
C ALA A 235 4.30 10.53 0.19
N ASN A 236 3.58 9.51 -0.28
CA ASN A 236 4.06 8.15 -0.38
C ASN A 236 5.26 8.02 -1.31
N ILE A 237 5.27 8.65 -2.50
CA ILE A 237 6.48 8.63 -3.35
C ILE A 237 7.71 9.25 -2.69
N VAL A 238 7.55 10.17 -1.72
CA VAL A 238 8.67 10.72 -0.94
C VAL A 238 9.20 9.68 0.03
N TYR A 239 8.32 8.93 0.70
CA TYR A 239 8.71 7.97 1.73
C TYR A 239 8.97 6.54 1.22
N TYR A 240 8.44 6.14 0.07
CA TYR A 240 8.50 4.77 -0.45
C TYR A 240 9.95 4.27 -0.52
N ASP A 241 10.83 5.05 -1.12
CA ASP A 241 12.26 4.75 -1.19
C ASP A 241 12.97 4.92 0.16
N GLU A 242 12.50 5.84 1.00
CA GLU A 242 13.08 6.08 2.33
C GLU A 242 12.79 4.95 3.32
N ILE A 243 11.71 4.20 3.12
CA ILE A 243 11.43 2.95 3.86
C ILE A 243 12.53 1.93 3.55
N HIS A 244 12.83 1.71 2.27
CA HIS A 244 13.84 0.73 1.85
C HIS A 244 15.27 1.11 2.25
N THR A 245 15.58 2.40 2.26
CA THR A 245 16.93 2.89 2.60
C THR A 245 17.11 3.29 4.06
N GLN A 246 16.00 3.43 4.80
CA GLN A 246 15.94 3.98 6.15
C GLN A 246 16.57 5.39 6.30
N ALA A 247 16.80 6.08 5.18
CA ALA A 247 17.51 7.35 5.11
C ALA A 247 16.68 8.39 4.34
N ALA A 248 17.02 9.68 4.52
CA ALA A 248 16.40 10.74 3.74
C ALA A 248 16.96 10.70 2.33
N ILE A 249 16.09 10.85 1.33
CA ILE A 249 16.51 10.88 -0.08
C ILE A 249 16.01 12.18 -0.70
N PRO A 250 16.84 13.24 -0.70
CA PRO A 250 16.47 14.53 -1.29
C PRO A 250 16.23 14.40 -2.80
N ARG A 251 15.01 14.76 -3.23
CA ARG A 251 14.59 14.68 -4.64
C ARG A 251 13.93 15.96 -5.12
N SER A 252 14.18 16.29 -6.37
CA SER A 252 13.54 17.38 -7.11
C SER A 252 12.08 17.03 -7.42
N ARG A 253 11.31 18.05 -7.80
CA ARG A 253 9.89 17.86 -8.15
C ARG A 253 9.74 17.05 -9.44
N GLU A 254 10.71 17.18 -10.33
CA GLU A 254 10.80 16.50 -11.61
C GLU A 254 11.01 15.00 -11.40
N THR A 255 11.97 14.63 -10.53
CA THR A 255 12.20 13.24 -10.12
C THR A 255 10.97 12.65 -9.45
N LEU A 256 10.36 13.37 -8.49
CA LEU A 256 9.14 12.92 -7.81
C LEU A 256 7.95 12.76 -8.77
N ARG A 257 7.79 13.66 -9.75
CA ARG A 257 6.75 13.52 -10.78
C ARG A 257 6.94 12.25 -11.61
N SER A 258 8.16 11.97 -12.04
CA SER A 258 8.47 10.75 -12.79
C SER A 258 8.21 9.50 -11.95
N GLN A 259 8.58 9.52 -10.67
CA GLN A 259 8.27 8.44 -9.74
C GLN A 259 6.77 8.27 -9.55
N PHE A 260 6.00 9.36 -9.45
CA PHE A 260 4.54 9.29 -9.35
C PHE A 260 3.93 8.55 -10.54
N GLN A 261 4.39 8.86 -11.75
CA GLN A 261 3.91 8.19 -12.96
C GLN A 261 4.29 6.71 -13.00
N LEU A 262 5.53 6.38 -12.61
CA LEU A 262 6.02 5.01 -12.55
C LEU A 262 5.20 4.18 -11.55
N GLU A 263 4.99 4.71 -10.35
CA GLU A 263 4.28 4.01 -9.28
C GLU A 263 2.78 3.94 -9.56
N TYR A 264 2.13 5.06 -9.83
CA TYR A 264 0.67 5.11 -9.87
C TYR A 264 0.08 4.97 -11.28
N GLY A 265 0.91 4.76 -12.31
CA GLY A 265 0.47 4.62 -13.70
C GLY A 265 -0.28 5.84 -14.25
N THR A 266 -0.24 6.98 -13.54
CA THR A 266 -1.03 8.17 -13.83
C THR A 266 -0.13 9.39 -13.90
N THR A 267 -0.40 10.26 -14.88
CA THR A 267 0.37 11.49 -15.03
C THR A 267 -0.13 12.55 -14.06
N ILE A 268 0.79 13.41 -13.62
CA ILE A 268 0.48 14.54 -12.76
C ILE A 268 1.29 15.75 -13.22
N SER A 269 0.64 16.92 -13.24
CA SER A 269 1.32 18.15 -13.65
C SER A 269 2.37 18.56 -12.60
N LEU A 270 3.46 19.17 -13.06
CA LEU A 270 4.51 19.66 -12.16
C LEU A 270 3.97 20.72 -11.18
N ASN A 271 2.99 21.52 -11.60
CA ASN A 271 2.30 22.46 -10.72
C ASN A 271 1.52 21.73 -9.61
N SER A 272 0.84 20.62 -9.94
CA SER A 272 0.13 19.83 -8.92
C SER A 272 1.09 19.18 -7.92
N ILE A 273 2.22 18.63 -8.38
CA ILE A 273 3.29 18.14 -7.49
C ILE A 273 3.79 19.26 -6.57
N ARG A 274 4.13 20.43 -7.14
CA ARG A 274 4.59 21.61 -6.38
C ARG A 274 3.59 22.01 -5.29
N THR A 275 2.32 22.15 -5.65
CA THR A 275 1.27 22.59 -4.72
C THR A 275 1.05 21.58 -3.58
N ASN A 276 1.03 20.28 -3.88
CA ASN A 276 0.83 19.26 -2.85
C ASN A 276 2.06 19.10 -1.95
N LEU A 277 3.27 19.16 -2.48
CA LEU A 277 4.50 19.16 -1.67
C LEU A 277 4.57 20.39 -0.75
N TYR A 278 4.12 21.55 -1.22
CA TYR A 278 4.02 22.74 -0.36
C TYR A 278 3.04 22.53 0.81
N LYS A 279 1.86 21.95 0.54
CA LYS A 279 0.87 21.62 1.59
C LYS A 279 1.45 20.63 2.61
N LEU A 280 2.03 19.53 2.13
CA LEU A 280 2.69 18.52 2.97
C LEU A 280 3.85 19.10 3.79
N HIS A 281 4.57 20.08 3.24
CA HIS A 281 5.61 20.78 3.96
C HIS A 281 5.06 21.66 5.10
N ARG A 282 3.96 22.37 4.88
CA ARG A 282 3.34 23.23 5.90
C ARG A 282 2.84 22.46 7.12
N VAL A 283 2.42 21.21 6.93
CA VAL A 283 1.99 20.33 8.02
C VAL A 283 3.11 19.43 8.56
N ASP A 284 4.37 19.70 8.19
CA ASP A 284 5.54 18.92 8.60
C ASP A 284 5.44 17.42 8.25
N VAL A 285 4.85 17.07 7.11
CA VAL A 285 4.92 15.68 6.58
C VAL A 285 6.11 15.51 5.64
N VAL A 286 6.52 16.59 4.96
CA VAL A 286 7.68 16.60 4.05
C VAL A 286 8.60 17.76 4.41
N ARG A 287 9.92 17.56 4.38
CA ARG A 287 10.90 18.64 4.51
C ARG A 287 11.36 19.10 3.13
N ARG A 288 11.67 20.39 3.05
CA ARG A 288 12.27 21.02 1.88
C ARG A 288 13.61 21.61 2.27
N THR A 289 14.66 21.20 1.56
CA THR A 289 16.01 21.74 1.70
C THR A 289 16.43 22.31 0.35
N LYS A 290 16.55 23.64 0.26
CA LYS A 290 16.68 24.37 -1.02
C LYS A 290 15.49 24.06 -1.95
N ASN A 291 15.71 23.29 -3.02
CA ASN A 291 14.69 22.87 -3.99
C ASN A 291 14.44 21.36 -4.01
N LEU A 292 14.99 20.65 -3.02
CA LEU A 292 14.83 19.21 -2.87
C LEU A 292 13.87 18.90 -1.72
N TYR A 293 13.11 17.83 -1.87
CA TYR A 293 12.11 17.35 -0.93
C TYR A 293 12.50 15.97 -0.42
N HIS A 294 12.28 15.72 0.86
CA HIS A 294 12.53 14.44 1.52
C HIS A 294 11.59 14.27 2.72
N GLY A 295 11.51 13.05 3.26
CA GLY A 295 10.71 12.77 4.45
C GLY A 295 11.26 13.48 5.68
N VAL A 296 10.36 13.76 6.62
CA VAL A 296 10.65 14.28 7.95
C VAL A 296 11.11 13.12 8.82
N GLY A 297 12.22 13.30 9.53
CA GLY A 297 12.85 12.23 10.31
C GLY A 297 11.93 11.59 11.36
N SER A 298 11.08 12.37 12.02
CA SER A 298 10.13 11.86 13.02
C SER A 298 9.05 10.96 12.41
N VAL A 299 8.52 11.32 11.23
CA VAL A 299 7.54 10.48 10.52
C VAL A 299 8.19 9.19 10.06
N ARG A 300 9.40 9.28 9.45
CA ARG A 300 10.15 8.09 9.02
C ARG A 300 10.42 7.14 10.17
N LYS A 301 10.93 7.66 11.31
CA LYS A 301 11.17 6.86 12.51
C LYS A 301 9.89 6.14 12.95
N LYS A 302 8.74 6.85 12.95
CA LYS A 302 7.47 6.25 13.34
C LYS A 302 7.01 5.16 12.36
N MET A 303 7.24 5.34 11.06
CA MET A 303 6.96 4.29 10.06
C MET A 303 7.77 3.02 10.36
N LEU A 304 9.07 3.15 10.64
CA LEU A 304 9.93 2.01 10.99
C LEU A 304 9.46 1.29 12.28
N GLU A 305 9.01 2.04 13.29
CA GLU A 305 8.41 1.46 14.51
C GLU A 305 7.11 0.68 14.23
N LEU A 306 6.36 1.08 13.21
CA LEU A 306 5.09 0.47 12.82
C LEU A 306 5.27 -0.74 11.89
N GLU A 307 6.43 -0.92 11.25
CA GLU A 307 6.72 -2.07 10.39
C GLU A 307 6.60 -3.41 11.12
N SER A 308 6.89 -3.44 12.43
CA SER A 308 6.72 -4.64 13.24
C SER A 308 5.25 -4.97 13.53
N GLN A 309 4.38 -3.96 13.51
CA GLN A 309 2.98 -4.04 13.94
C GLN A 309 2.01 -4.25 12.77
N ILE A 310 2.32 -3.66 11.62
CA ILE A 310 1.54 -3.81 10.39
C ILE A 310 2.21 -4.88 9.54
N PRO A 311 1.54 -6.01 9.24
CA PRO A 311 2.11 -7.06 8.41
C PRO A 311 2.53 -6.53 7.04
N SER A 312 3.82 -6.67 6.71
CA SER A 312 4.34 -6.39 5.38
C SER A 312 3.82 -7.44 4.38
N PRO A 313 3.81 -7.13 3.07
CA PRO A 313 3.47 -8.11 2.04
C PRO A 313 4.28 -9.40 2.17
N ASP A 314 5.55 -9.34 2.58
CA ASP A 314 6.38 -10.54 2.81
C ASP A 314 5.81 -11.54 3.82
N LYS A 315 5.04 -11.05 4.81
CA LYS A 315 4.47 -11.88 5.87
C LYS A 315 3.11 -12.46 5.51
N VAL A 316 2.38 -11.84 4.58
CA VAL A 316 1.00 -12.21 4.22
C VAL A 316 0.88 -12.78 2.81
N TRP A 317 1.89 -12.55 1.97
CA TRP A 317 1.91 -13.04 0.61
C TRP A 317 2.05 -14.56 0.60
N SER A 318 1.06 -15.21 0.02
CA SER A 318 1.10 -16.62 -0.29
C SER A 318 0.51 -16.82 -1.68
N ILE A 319 1.07 -17.77 -2.41
CA ILE A 319 0.42 -18.30 -3.61
C ILE A 319 -0.29 -19.60 -3.22
N PRO A 320 -1.43 -19.91 -3.85
CA PRO A 320 -2.03 -21.24 -3.73
C PRO A 320 -0.94 -22.27 -4.03
N GLN A 321 -0.77 -23.22 -3.10
CA GLN A 321 0.12 -24.34 -3.34
C GLN A 321 -0.36 -25.06 -4.60
N VAL A 322 0.58 -25.60 -5.38
CA VAL A 322 0.23 -26.42 -6.55
C VAL A 322 -0.59 -27.64 -6.12
N TRP A 323 -0.55 -27.99 -4.82
CA TRP A 323 -1.11 -29.19 -4.25
C TRP A 323 -1.77 -28.88 -2.91
N THR A 324 -2.99 -29.37 -2.71
CA THR A 324 -3.51 -29.68 -1.38
C THR A 324 -3.08 -31.11 -1.05
N GLU A 325 -2.72 -31.42 0.19
CA GLU A 325 -2.17 -32.73 0.59
C GLU A 325 -3.11 -33.95 0.32
N ASP A 326 -4.34 -33.70 -0.15
CA ASP A 326 -5.42 -34.70 -0.30
C ASP A 326 -5.78 -35.11 -1.75
N THR A 327 -4.94 -34.81 -2.75
CA THR A 327 -5.09 -35.31 -4.15
C THR A 327 -3.79 -35.87 -4.69
#